data_AF-L7E4Q3-F1
#
_entry.id   AF-L7E4Q3-F1
#
_cell.length_a   1.000
_cell.length_b   1.000
_cell.length_c   1.000
_cell.angle_alpha   90.00
_cell.angle_beta   90.00
_cell.angle_gamma   90.00
#
_symmetry.space_group_name_H-M   'P 1'
#
loop_
_entity.id
_entity.type
_entity.pdbx_description
1 polymer ?
#
loop_
_entity_poly.entity_id
_entity_poly.type
_entity_poly.pdbx_seq_one_letter_code
_entity_poly.pdbx_strand_id
1 'polypeptide(L)'
;MIFDPASLPSHRQTIRPISATALHGIVFQDDKLIAIDAKNGYLYQIALDTGHTSVLNSHRWQEFVGTTGLAIDDQNNLWFTTRENLYCCTLEDFTPKFFTRLPYTANGVAVTGNTIYVTCQRSGQIFIFDRQSGQEITRLYAPGIGIENITIRGEELWLTDTLEQTVYCLDRATGEQLFSMITPFESPTGLAFYRDANSGKDILYVAYAFQEPCIRDNPNSEQVHELSYRPRTFVHPLYFHYDPAKKYTLSNGYLIELSYVEELEPLYNIELKNVEWRIALPLETPRQKIRSVEAVGLPFIEEIQDGQRVAVFKFEQITGKQRHIFGWKVVLEVWGIKYQITPQDCEDLPTLPADFPDRYLIDNDDLAMSTEIILNAAEEATGRETNLLRKVYSIRNYVYDQLSYGIKPNIDTPDIALRRGVGSCGEYVGLLLALCRLNGIACRTVGRYKCPPHPLERNLPLEPDYNHVWMEFYLPSIGWVPMESNPDDIFEGGPYPNRFFMGLAWYHTEIAKDIPFERMLSEGQPVLKTQVPIGDLAINHVQFIILEELAPKD
;
A
#
# COMPACT_ATOMS: atom_id res chain seq x y z
N MET A 1 -14.42 -29.96 6.89
CA MET A 1 -13.29 -30.13 7.81
C MET A 1 -13.45 -29.09 8.90
N ILE A 2 -13.55 -29.51 10.16
CA ILE A 2 -13.63 -28.60 11.30
C ILE A 2 -12.22 -28.04 11.46
N PHE A 3 -12.05 -26.74 11.21
CA PHE A 3 -10.81 -26.03 11.44
C PHE A 3 -10.47 -26.15 12.93
N ASP A 4 -9.35 -26.79 13.26
CA ASP A 4 -8.82 -26.78 14.62
C ASP A 4 -7.99 -25.50 14.78
N PRO A 5 -8.44 -24.51 15.56
CA PRO A 5 -7.68 -23.28 15.76
C PRO A 5 -6.31 -23.53 16.41
N ALA A 6 -6.10 -24.70 17.04
CA ALA A 6 -4.85 -25.06 17.71
C ALA A 6 -3.74 -25.56 16.76
N SER A 7 -4.00 -25.70 15.45
CA SER A 7 -3.00 -26.21 14.50
C SER A 7 -2.19 -25.12 13.78
N LEU A 8 -2.46 -23.83 14.03
CA LEU A 8 -1.60 -22.74 13.58
C LEU A 8 -0.51 -22.53 14.65
N PRO A 9 0.79 -22.55 14.29
CA PRO A 9 1.83 -22.17 15.25
C PRO A 9 1.53 -20.76 15.77
N SER A 10 1.51 -20.60 17.10
CA SER A 10 1.14 -19.37 17.84
C SER A 10 1.88 -18.11 17.38
N HIS A 11 3.03 -18.27 16.72
CA HIS A 11 3.91 -17.20 16.25
C HIS A 11 3.53 -16.62 14.87
N ARG A 12 2.34 -16.93 14.34
CA ARG A 12 1.78 -16.33 13.11
C ARG A 12 0.65 -15.33 13.36
N GLN A 13 0.34 -15.03 14.62
CA GLN A 13 -0.87 -14.30 14.96
C GLN A 13 -0.58 -12.81 15.23
N THR A 14 -1.52 -11.96 14.82
CA THR A 14 -1.57 -10.56 15.25
C THR A 14 -1.71 -10.48 16.77
N ILE A 15 -0.75 -9.83 17.43
CA ILE A 15 -0.76 -9.56 18.87
C ILE A 15 -1.56 -8.27 19.10
N ARG A 16 -2.59 -8.35 19.95
CA ARG A 16 -3.49 -7.22 20.26
C ARG A 16 -3.48 -6.91 21.76
N PRO A 17 -2.57 -6.04 22.23
CA PRO A 17 -2.49 -5.68 23.64
C PRO A 17 -3.74 -4.87 24.05
N ILE A 18 -4.50 -5.38 25.02
CA ILE A 18 -5.85 -4.88 25.35
C ILE A 18 -5.86 -3.40 25.77
N SER A 19 -4.83 -2.94 26.49
CA SER A 19 -4.75 -1.59 27.05
C SER A 19 -3.90 -0.61 26.23
N ALA A 20 -3.28 -1.07 25.14
CA ALA A 20 -2.38 -0.22 24.37
C ALA A 20 -3.14 0.80 23.53
N THR A 21 -2.59 2.01 23.44
CA THR A 21 -3.18 3.11 22.67
C THR A 21 -2.32 3.55 21.49
N ALA A 22 -0.99 3.50 21.63
CA ALA A 22 -0.07 3.90 20.57
C ALA A 22 1.27 3.16 20.69
N LEU A 23 1.32 1.87 20.35
CA LEU A 23 2.57 1.12 20.37
C LEU A 23 3.56 1.70 19.36
N HIS A 24 4.79 1.92 19.81
CA HIS A 24 5.91 2.33 18.95
C HIS A 24 7.04 1.32 19.08
N GLY A 25 8.23 1.73 19.54
CA GLY A 25 9.40 0.86 19.69
C GLY A 25 9.05 -0.46 20.38
N ILE A 26 9.46 -1.55 19.74
CA ILE A 26 9.27 -2.90 20.21
C ILE A 26 10.61 -3.63 20.24
N VAL A 27 10.78 -4.54 21.19
CA VAL A 27 11.94 -5.43 21.31
C VAL A 27 11.49 -6.78 21.84
N PHE A 28 12.17 -7.85 21.44
CA PHE A 28 11.95 -9.17 22.02
C PHE A 28 13.00 -9.47 23.07
N GLN A 29 12.55 -10.03 24.20
CA GLN A 29 13.39 -10.60 25.23
C GLN A 29 12.81 -11.98 25.55
N ASP A 30 13.52 -13.04 25.15
CA ASP A 30 13.01 -14.41 25.15
C ASP A 30 11.65 -14.52 24.41
N ASP A 31 10.65 -15.16 25.00
CA ASP A 31 9.29 -15.30 24.45
C ASP A 31 8.35 -14.14 24.84
N LYS A 32 8.92 -12.97 25.18
CA LYS A 32 8.16 -11.79 25.58
C LYS A 32 8.47 -10.61 24.66
N LEU A 33 7.41 -9.91 24.29
CA LEU A 33 7.50 -8.64 23.59
C LEU A 33 7.50 -7.51 24.62
N ILE A 34 8.53 -6.67 24.61
CA ILE A 34 8.53 -5.40 25.32
C ILE A 34 8.20 -4.29 24.33
N ALA A 35 7.24 -3.44 24.67
CA ALA A 35 6.76 -2.38 23.78
C ALA A 35 6.49 -1.10 24.54
N ILE A 36 6.71 0.05 23.91
CA ILE A 36 6.37 1.35 24.49
C ILE A 36 5.04 1.87 23.95
N ASP A 37 4.12 2.25 24.84
CA ASP A 37 2.98 3.10 24.50
C ASP A 37 3.41 4.57 24.57
N ALA A 38 3.62 5.18 23.41
CA ALA A 38 4.15 6.53 23.29
C ALA A 38 3.23 7.58 23.94
N LYS A 39 1.91 7.36 23.95
CA LYS A 39 0.93 8.31 24.48
C LYS A 39 0.94 8.30 26.00
N ASN A 40 0.95 7.11 26.61
CA ASN A 40 0.82 6.96 28.06
C ASN A 40 2.19 6.84 28.78
N GLY A 41 3.27 6.57 28.06
CA GLY A 41 4.58 6.28 28.64
C GLY A 41 4.67 4.90 29.31
N TYR A 42 3.74 4.00 29.01
CA TYR A 42 3.72 2.67 29.61
C TYR A 42 4.65 1.74 28.84
N LEU A 43 5.67 1.22 29.54
CA LEU A 43 6.50 0.15 29.04
C LEU A 43 5.80 -1.18 29.33
N TYR A 44 5.26 -1.78 28.28
CA TYR A 44 4.54 -3.02 28.36
C TYR A 44 5.46 -4.22 28.19
N GLN A 45 5.19 -5.27 28.95
CA GLN A 45 5.59 -6.65 28.62
C GLN A 45 4.33 -7.39 28.15
N ILE A 46 4.40 -7.99 26.98
CA ILE A 46 3.28 -8.59 26.26
C ILE A 46 3.63 -10.05 25.96
N ALA A 47 2.75 -10.97 26.36
CA ALA A 47 2.85 -12.38 25.99
C ALA A 47 2.39 -12.57 24.52
N LEU A 48 3.16 -13.33 23.73
CA LEU A 48 2.92 -13.46 22.29
C LEU A 48 1.68 -14.29 21.95
N ASP A 49 1.36 -15.28 22.78
CA ASP A 49 0.28 -16.24 22.59
C ASP A 49 -1.10 -15.67 22.98
N THR A 50 -1.14 -14.91 24.07
CA THR A 50 -2.36 -14.43 24.70
C THR A 50 -2.59 -12.94 24.54
N GLY A 51 -1.55 -12.17 24.19
CA GLY A 51 -1.56 -10.71 24.24
C GLY A 51 -1.67 -10.14 25.65
N HIS A 52 -1.54 -10.98 26.69
CA HIS A 52 -1.59 -10.52 28.09
C HIS A 52 -0.50 -9.49 28.34
N THR A 53 -0.91 -8.37 28.92
CA THR A 53 -0.08 -7.16 29.02
C THR A 53 0.11 -6.77 30.48
N SER A 54 1.35 -6.48 30.88
CA SER A 54 1.71 -5.91 32.18
C SER A 54 2.60 -4.67 32.02
N VAL A 55 2.43 -3.67 32.88
CA VAL A 55 3.29 -2.46 32.89
C VAL A 55 4.54 -2.72 33.73
N LEU A 56 5.71 -2.51 33.14
CA LEU A 56 7.01 -2.69 33.80
C LEU A 56 7.43 -1.45 34.60
N ASN A 57 7.20 -0.25 34.06
CA ASN A 57 7.67 1.01 34.62
C ASN A 57 6.60 1.75 35.46
N SER A 58 5.82 1.03 36.28
CA SER A 58 4.62 1.56 36.95
C SER A 58 4.86 2.78 37.86
N HIS A 59 6.08 2.96 38.36
CA HIS A 59 6.48 4.08 39.22
C HIS A 59 7.22 5.21 38.46
N ARG A 60 7.51 5.01 37.17
CA ARG A 60 8.38 5.89 36.35
C ARG A 60 7.78 6.21 34.97
N TRP A 61 6.55 5.80 34.70
CA TRP A 61 5.88 5.96 33.40
C TRP A 61 5.91 7.38 32.82
N GLN A 62 5.86 8.41 33.68
CA GLN A 62 5.86 9.81 33.25
C GLN A 62 7.11 10.19 32.45
N GLU A 63 8.23 9.57 32.78
CA GLU A 63 9.53 9.85 32.15
C GLU A 63 9.62 9.26 30.73
N PHE A 64 8.71 8.35 30.39
CA PHE A 64 8.63 7.67 29.10
C PHE A 64 7.52 8.24 28.20
N VAL A 65 6.75 9.23 28.63
CA VAL A 65 5.72 9.85 27.79
C VAL A 65 6.37 10.50 26.56
N GLY A 66 5.81 10.22 25.37
CA GLY A 66 6.35 10.65 24.08
C GLY A 66 7.52 9.82 23.57
N THR A 67 7.86 8.71 24.23
CA THR A 67 8.91 7.80 23.78
C THR A 67 8.48 7.06 22.52
N THR A 68 9.33 7.03 21.50
CA THR A 68 9.03 6.36 20.23
C THR A 68 10.03 5.25 19.89
N GLY A 69 11.31 5.43 20.18
CA GLY A 69 12.35 4.43 19.96
C GLY A 69 12.62 3.62 21.22
N LEU A 70 12.91 2.34 21.04
CA LEU A 70 13.20 1.40 22.11
C LEU A 70 14.26 0.40 21.65
N ALA A 71 15.32 0.21 22.44
CA ALA A 71 16.31 -0.84 22.22
C ALA A 71 16.79 -1.41 23.56
N ILE A 72 17.18 -2.68 23.57
CA ILE A 72 17.87 -3.31 24.70
C ILE A 72 19.25 -3.74 24.21
N ASP A 73 20.28 -3.36 24.95
CA ASP A 73 21.66 -3.71 24.61
C ASP A 73 22.10 -5.08 25.19
N ASP A 74 23.32 -5.49 24.83
CA ASP A 74 23.98 -6.71 25.29
C ASP A 74 24.22 -6.78 26.81
N GLN A 75 24.09 -5.66 27.51
CA GLN A 75 24.23 -5.54 28.97
C GLN A 75 22.87 -5.39 29.66
N ASN A 76 21.78 -5.64 28.94
CA ASN A 76 20.40 -5.56 29.44
C ASN A 76 20.00 -4.15 29.92
N ASN A 77 20.61 -3.09 29.36
CA ASN A 77 20.14 -1.72 29.56
C ASN A 77 19.12 -1.35 28.49
N LEU A 78 18.10 -0.59 28.93
CA LEU A 78 17.07 -0.05 28.07
C LEU A 78 17.48 1.32 27.54
N TRP A 79 17.50 1.44 26.22
CA TRP A 79 17.72 2.67 25.49
C TRP A 79 16.41 3.15 24.90
N PHE A 80 16.15 4.46 25.01
CA PHE A 80 14.92 5.02 24.49
C PHE A 80 15.07 6.49 24.13
N THR A 81 14.28 6.92 23.16
CA THR A 81 14.28 8.28 22.61
C THR A 81 12.98 8.98 22.99
N THR A 82 13.08 10.20 23.50
CA THR A 82 11.92 11.06 23.72
C THR A 82 12.31 12.51 23.47
N ARG A 83 11.45 13.22 22.73
CA ARG A 83 11.75 14.57 22.22
C ARG A 83 13.09 14.55 21.48
N GLU A 84 14.01 15.46 21.75
CA GLU A 84 15.32 15.52 21.09
C GLU A 84 16.40 14.66 21.77
N ASN A 85 16.06 13.86 22.77
CA ASN A 85 17.05 13.25 23.65
C ASN A 85 17.06 11.73 23.55
N LEU A 86 18.25 11.16 23.71
CA LEU A 86 18.49 9.75 23.93
C LEU A 86 18.83 9.50 25.40
N TYR A 87 18.15 8.53 26.01
CA TYR A 87 18.35 8.10 27.39
C TYR A 87 18.70 6.62 27.47
N CYS A 88 19.34 6.25 28.57
CA CYS A 88 19.64 4.87 28.94
C CYS A 88 19.25 4.62 30.40
N CYS A 89 18.69 3.47 30.73
CA CYS A 89 18.37 3.08 32.10
C CYS A 89 18.48 1.57 32.29
N THR A 90 18.42 1.13 33.55
CA THR A 90 18.34 -0.31 33.87
C THR A 90 16.89 -0.77 33.78
N LEU A 91 16.68 -2.06 33.47
CA LEU A 91 15.34 -2.67 33.53
C LEU A 91 14.82 -2.91 34.95
N GLU A 92 15.63 -2.64 35.98
CA GLU A 92 15.24 -2.82 37.39
C GLU A 92 14.52 -1.58 37.95
N ASP A 93 15.08 -0.40 37.71
CA ASP A 93 14.60 0.86 38.32
C ASP A 93 13.97 1.84 37.33
N PHE A 94 14.22 1.66 36.02
CA PHE A 94 13.80 2.54 34.94
C PHE A 94 14.17 4.02 35.15
N THR A 95 15.26 4.30 35.88
CA THR A 95 15.72 5.68 36.09
C THR A 95 16.52 6.17 34.87
N PRO A 96 15.99 7.11 34.06
CA PRO A 96 16.65 7.59 32.86
C PRO A 96 17.93 8.34 33.15
N LYS A 97 19.00 7.95 32.46
CA LYS A 97 20.26 8.67 32.41
C LYS A 97 20.37 9.28 31.02
N PHE A 98 20.52 10.60 30.98
CA PHE A 98 20.75 11.32 29.74
C PHE A 98 22.05 10.84 29.09
N PHE A 99 21.99 10.53 27.79
CA PHE A 99 23.15 10.14 27.00
C PHE A 99 23.58 11.26 26.05
N THR A 100 22.71 11.65 25.12
CA THR A 100 22.99 12.71 24.15
C THR A 100 21.71 13.38 23.66
N ARG A 101 21.88 14.50 22.94
CA ARG A 101 20.79 15.27 22.35
C ARG A 101 21.01 15.43 20.85
N LEU A 102 19.96 15.17 20.06
CA LEU A 102 19.92 15.39 18.63
C LEU A 102 19.48 16.83 18.29
N PRO A 103 19.76 17.32 17.07
CA PRO A 103 19.32 18.66 16.64
C PRO A 103 17.79 18.83 16.59
N TYR A 104 17.06 17.74 16.35
CA TYR A 104 15.61 17.68 16.32
C TYR A 104 15.11 16.41 17.05
N THR A 105 13.81 16.13 16.98
CA THR A 105 13.19 14.96 17.60
C THR A 105 13.92 13.68 17.22
N ALA A 106 14.37 12.92 18.22
CA ALA A 106 14.90 11.58 18.09
C ALA A 106 13.73 10.59 18.01
N ASN A 107 13.71 9.75 16.98
CA ASN A 107 12.60 8.86 16.67
C ASN A 107 12.92 7.42 17.10
N GLY A 108 13.55 6.61 16.25
CA GLY A 108 13.99 5.25 16.57
C GLY A 108 15.38 5.21 17.22
N VAL A 109 15.67 4.12 17.93
CA VAL A 109 17.03 3.81 18.42
C VAL A 109 17.32 2.32 18.24
N ALA A 110 18.54 2.01 17.82
CA ALA A 110 19.09 0.65 17.85
C ALA A 110 20.53 0.68 18.40
N VAL A 111 20.92 -0.40 19.08
CA VAL A 111 22.24 -0.52 19.72
C VAL A 111 22.87 -1.83 19.34
N THR A 112 24.14 -1.81 18.92
CA THR A 112 24.93 -3.02 18.68
C THR A 112 26.39 -2.79 19.07
N GLY A 113 26.93 -3.67 19.91
CA GLY A 113 28.29 -3.53 20.45
C GLY A 113 28.54 -2.14 21.04
N ASN A 114 29.47 -1.40 20.44
CA ASN A 114 29.87 -0.05 20.86
C ASN A 114 29.22 1.08 20.03
N THR A 115 28.21 0.78 19.22
CA THR A 115 27.59 1.74 18.29
C THR A 115 26.10 1.89 18.55
N ILE A 116 25.62 3.14 18.54
CA ILE A 116 24.21 3.49 18.69
C ILE A 116 23.75 4.20 17.44
N TYR A 117 22.60 3.80 16.92
CA TYR A 117 21.93 4.40 15.77
C TYR A 117 20.65 5.09 16.25
N VAL A 118 20.44 6.34 15.85
CA VAL A 118 19.24 7.12 16.23
C VAL A 118 18.66 7.78 14.99
N THR A 119 17.40 7.51 14.65
CA THR A 119 16.74 8.15 13.51
C THR A 119 16.19 9.52 13.90
N CYS A 120 16.12 10.43 12.93
CA CYS A 120 15.69 11.80 13.13
C CYS A 120 15.01 12.33 11.87
N GLN A 121 13.70 12.14 11.80
CA GLN A 121 12.86 12.40 10.62
C GLN A 121 13.08 13.81 10.06
N ARG A 122 13.06 14.84 10.92
CA ARG A 122 13.20 16.23 10.48
C ARG A 122 14.55 16.55 9.83
N SER A 123 15.59 15.80 10.16
CA SER A 123 16.90 15.93 9.52
C SER A 123 17.06 15.07 8.28
N GLY A 124 16.20 14.05 8.08
CA GLY A 124 16.37 13.02 7.06
C GLY A 124 17.63 12.16 7.26
N GLN A 125 18.08 11.99 8.51
CA GLN A 125 19.33 11.31 8.83
C GLN A 125 19.20 10.31 9.98
N ILE A 126 20.06 9.29 9.94
CA ILE A 126 20.33 8.35 11.02
C ILE A 126 21.68 8.75 11.64
N PHE A 127 21.66 9.20 12.88
CA PHE A 127 22.85 9.59 13.63
C PHE A 127 23.51 8.35 14.24
N ILE A 128 24.83 8.26 14.11
CA ILE A 128 25.61 7.14 14.63
C ILE A 128 26.55 7.66 15.72
N PHE A 129 26.45 7.10 16.92
CA PHE A 129 27.23 7.50 18.08
C PHE A 129 28.10 6.36 18.59
N ASP A 130 29.25 6.71 19.16
CA ASP A 130 30.07 5.84 19.97
C ASP A 130 29.45 5.71 21.37
N ARG A 131 29.13 4.49 21.80
CA ARG A 131 28.41 4.20 23.05
C ARG A 131 29.20 4.58 24.30
N GLN A 132 30.53 4.56 24.25
CA GLN A 132 31.38 4.88 25.41
C GLN A 132 31.56 6.38 25.61
N SER A 133 31.87 7.11 24.54
CA SER A 133 32.20 8.53 24.58
C SER A 133 31.00 9.45 24.36
N GLY A 134 29.91 8.93 23.77
CA GLY A 134 28.76 9.73 23.34
C GLY A 134 29.04 10.62 22.12
N GLN A 135 30.22 10.49 21.50
CA GLN A 135 30.57 11.27 20.32
C GLN A 135 29.89 10.73 19.07
N GLU A 136 29.44 11.65 18.20
CA GLU A 136 28.94 11.31 16.87
C GLU A 136 30.09 10.77 16.02
N ILE A 137 29.92 9.57 15.47
CA ILE A 137 30.88 8.91 14.56
C ILE A 137 30.62 9.40 13.13
N THR A 138 29.38 9.28 12.66
CA THR A 138 28.94 9.62 11.30
C THR A 138 27.42 9.65 11.21
N ARG A 139 26.89 9.86 10.00
CA ARG A 139 25.45 9.82 9.69
C ARG A 139 25.18 9.05 8.40
N LEU A 140 24.00 8.45 8.33
CA LEU A 140 23.43 7.87 7.11
C LEU A 140 22.18 8.65 6.72
N TYR A 141 21.78 8.56 5.46
CA TYR A 141 20.50 9.13 5.01
C TYR A 141 19.34 8.23 5.42
N ALA A 142 18.25 8.83 5.86
CA ALA A 142 17.00 8.10 6.01
C ALA A 142 16.42 7.75 4.61
N PRO A 143 15.82 6.57 4.44
CA PRO A 143 15.34 6.12 3.12
C PRO A 143 13.97 6.70 2.74
N GLY A 144 13.22 7.22 3.72
CA GLY A 144 11.87 7.76 3.55
C GLY A 144 11.72 9.15 4.15
N ILE A 145 10.48 9.61 4.27
CA ILE A 145 10.13 10.95 4.74
C ILE A 145 9.25 10.94 6.00
N GLY A 146 8.77 9.77 6.44
CA GLY A 146 7.95 9.64 7.63
C GLY A 146 8.78 9.40 8.88
N ILE A 147 8.10 9.09 9.99
CA ILE A 147 8.78 8.85 11.27
C ILE A 147 9.30 7.42 11.27
N GLU A 148 10.62 7.27 11.47
CA GLU A 148 11.25 5.97 11.41
C GLU A 148 11.48 5.35 12.79
N ASN A 149 11.29 4.04 12.88
CA ASN A 149 11.86 3.21 13.93
C ASN A 149 12.93 2.30 13.33
N ILE A 150 13.85 1.79 14.15
CA ILE A 150 15.04 1.10 13.65
C ILE A 150 15.39 -0.11 14.51
N THR A 151 15.83 -1.19 13.87
CA THR A 151 16.42 -2.36 14.52
C THR A 151 17.60 -2.88 13.71
N ILE A 152 18.41 -3.77 14.29
CA ILE A 152 19.63 -4.31 13.68
C ILE A 152 19.53 -5.83 13.60
N ARG A 153 19.92 -6.39 12.45
CA ARG A 153 20.10 -7.83 12.27
C ARG A 153 21.41 -8.09 11.52
N GLY A 154 22.47 -8.42 12.26
CA GLY A 154 23.80 -8.62 11.69
C GLY A 154 24.34 -7.35 11.01
N GLU A 155 24.57 -7.45 9.71
CA GLU A 155 25.05 -6.32 8.87
C GLU A 155 23.92 -5.50 8.23
N GLU A 156 22.68 -5.73 8.65
CA GLU A 156 21.50 -5.05 8.12
C GLU A 156 20.91 -4.06 9.14
N LEU A 157 20.58 -2.86 8.67
CA LEU A 157 19.72 -1.91 9.37
C LEU A 157 18.29 -2.03 8.82
N TRP A 158 17.34 -2.26 9.70
CA TRP A 158 15.93 -2.40 9.35
C TRP A 158 15.16 -1.21 9.87
N LEU A 159 14.40 -0.54 9.01
CA LEU A 159 13.63 0.65 9.38
C LEU A 159 12.16 0.49 8.99
N THR A 160 11.24 0.86 9.88
CA THR A 160 9.86 1.20 9.49
C THR A 160 9.79 2.67 9.15
N ASP A 161 8.87 3.05 8.26
CA ASP A 161 8.50 4.46 8.04
C ASP A 161 6.97 4.59 8.00
N THR A 162 6.44 5.47 8.86
CA THR A 162 5.00 5.64 9.06
C THR A 162 4.25 6.18 7.84
N LEU A 163 4.85 7.09 7.06
CA LEU A 163 4.21 7.72 5.90
C LEU A 163 4.40 6.87 4.65
N GLU A 164 5.59 6.30 4.50
CA GLU A 164 5.94 5.41 3.40
C GLU A 164 5.27 4.04 3.53
N GLN A 165 4.60 3.72 4.64
CA GLN A 165 3.97 2.41 4.85
C GLN A 165 4.94 1.25 4.52
N THR A 166 6.23 1.46 4.76
CA THR A 166 7.30 0.62 4.19
C THR A 166 8.25 0.19 5.28
N VAL A 167 8.76 -1.03 5.14
CA VAL A 167 9.97 -1.46 5.83
C VAL A 167 11.13 -1.47 4.85
N TYR A 168 12.24 -0.86 5.24
CA TYR A 168 13.49 -0.78 4.50
C TYR A 168 14.54 -1.68 5.14
N CYS A 169 15.33 -2.35 4.30
CA CYS A 169 16.55 -3.04 4.70
C CYS A 169 17.73 -2.31 4.06
N LEU A 170 18.63 -1.79 4.88
CA LEU A 170 19.83 -1.05 4.45
C LEU A 170 21.09 -1.82 4.84
N ASP A 171 22.15 -1.67 4.07
CA ASP A 171 23.50 -2.06 4.48
C ASP A 171 23.94 -1.19 5.67
N ARG A 172 24.39 -1.82 6.76
CA ARG A 172 24.72 -1.13 8.00
C ARG A 172 25.97 -0.25 7.90
N ALA A 173 26.89 -0.56 6.99
CA ALA A 173 28.13 0.16 6.82
C ALA A 173 27.97 1.38 5.90
N THR A 174 27.22 1.23 4.80
CA THR A 174 27.08 2.26 3.77
C THR A 174 25.78 3.06 3.86
N GLY A 175 24.73 2.49 4.46
CA GLY A 175 23.37 3.04 4.43
C GLY A 175 22.65 2.86 3.08
N GLU A 176 23.23 2.09 2.16
CA GLU A 176 22.60 1.77 0.88
C GLU A 176 21.37 0.89 1.08
N GLN A 177 20.27 1.20 0.39
CA GLN A 177 19.07 0.37 0.42
C GLN A 177 19.30 -0.94 -0.34
N LEU A 178 19.23 -2.06 0.38
CA LEU A 178 19.30 -3.39 -0.20
C LEU A 178 17.97 -3.78 -0.86
N PHE A 179 16.86 -3.55 -0.14
CA PHE A 179 15.50 -3.71 -0.65
C PHE A 179 14.49 -3.06 0.32
N SER A 180 13.25 -2.96 -0.11
CA SER A 180 12.12 -2.42 0.66
C SER A 180 10.85 -3.22 0.42
N MET A 181 9.85 -3.07 1.28
CA MET A 181 8.58 -3.80 1.20
C MET A 181 7.42 -2.99 1.78
N ILE A 182 6.29 -3.03 1.10
CA ILE A 182 5.05 -2.40 1.56
C ILE A 182 4.47 -3.23 2.70
N THR A 183 4.10 -2.57 3.78
CA THR A 183 3.47 -3.23 4.94
C THR A 183 1.97 -3.48 4.69
N PRO A 184 1.39 -4.56 5.24
CA PRO A 184 -0.02 -4.91 5.02
C PRO A 184 -1.03 -3.92 5.63
N PHE A 185 -0.58 -3.10 6.59
CA PHE A 185 -1.38 -2.09 7.30
C PHE A 185 -0.72 -0.71 7.16
N GLU A 186 -1.49 0.34 7.40
CA GLU A 186 -0.97 1.71 7.45
C GLU A 186 -0.17 1.99 8.73
N SER A 187 0.67 3.01 8.69
CA SER A 187 1.38 3.57 9.85
C SER A 187 2.17 2.55 10.70
N PRO A 188 3.19 1.88 10.13
CA PRO A 188 4.12 1.07 10.92
C PRO A 188 4.98 1.97 11.83
N THR A 189 5.01 1.70 13.13
CA THR A 189 5.60 2.58 14.16
C THR A 189 6.76 1.94 14.94
N GLY A 190 7.00 0.65 14.78
CA GLY A 190 8.06 -0.09 15.46
C GLY A 190 8.32 -1.42 14.78
N LEU A 191 9.52 -1.98 14.94
CA LEU A 191 9.85 -3.29 14.39
C LEU A 191 10.91 -4.01 15.24
N ALA A 192 10.83 -5.33 15.28
CA ALA A 192 11.84 -6.18 15.89
C ALA A 192 11.79 -7.60 15.32
N PHE A 193 12.93 -8.28 15.34
CA PHE A 193 13.02 -9.70 15.01
C PHE A 193 12.78 -10.57 16.24
N TYR A 194 11.89 -11.55 16.10
CA TYR A 194 11.69 -12.63 17.06
C TYR A 194 12.36 -13.90 16.52
N ARG A 195 13.25 -14.51 17.31
CA ARG A 195 13.82 -15.83 17.00
C ARG A 195 12.86 -16.90 17.51
N ASP A 196 12.12 -17.53 16.61
CA ASP A 196 11.22 -18.63 16.98
C ASP A 196 12.04 -19.81 17.50
N ALA A 197 11.80 -20.19 18.76
CA ALA A 197 12.57 -21.22 19.45
C ALA A 197 12.40 -22.63 18.85
N ASN A 198 11.26 -22.89 18.21
CA ASN A 198 10.93 -24.21 17.65
C ASN A 198 11.53 -24.42 16.26
N SER A 199 11.42 -23.41 15.41
CA SER A 199 11.87 -23.44 14.02
C SER A 199 13.29 -22.88 13.84
N GLY A 200 13.78 -22.12 14.81
CA GLY A 200 15.05 -21.40 14.72
C GLY A 200 15.04 -20.36 13.60
N LYS A 201 13.88 -19.83 13.21
CA LYS A 201 13.76 -18.80 12.17
C LYS A 201 13.53 -17.43 12.80
N ASP A 202 14.08 -16.39 12.18
CA ASP A 202 13.77 -15.01 12.54
C ASP A 202 12.47 -14.59 11.87
N ILE A 203 11.51 -14.13 12.65
CA ILE A 203 10.25 -13.56 12.20
C ILE A 203 10.28 -12.07 12.49
N LEU A 204 10.08 -11.25 11.46
CA LEU A 204 9.97 -9.80 11.63
C LEU A 204 8.57 -9.46 12.13
N TYR A 205 8.47 -8.80 13.27
CA TYR A 205 7.23 -8.22 13.77
C TYR A 205 7.27 -6.71 13.60
N VAL A 206 6.12 -6.13 13.27
CA VAL A 206 5.92 -4.70 13.10
C VAL A 206 4.78 -4.24 13.98
N ALA A 207 4.99 -3.19 14.76
CA ALA A 207 3.95 -2.48 15.48
C ALA A 207 3.27 -1.48 14.54
N TYR A 208 1.95 -1.37 14.68
CA TYR A 208 1.13 -0.43 13.93
C TYR A 208 0.35 0.43 14.92
N ALA A 209 0.25 1.73 14.64
CA ALA A 209 -0.58 2.64 15.43
C ALA A 209 -1.14 3.77 14.56
N PHE A 210 -2.46 3.92 14.55
CA PHE A 210 -3.19 4.94 13.78
C PHE A 210 -4.50 5.32 14.49
N GLN A 211 -5.19 6.33 13.94
CA GLN A 211 -6.52 6.75 14.39
C GLN A 211 -7.56 6.25 13.39
N GLU A 212 -8.57 5.53 13.88
CA GLU A 212 -9.67 5.05 13.06
C GLU A 212 -10.91 5.93 13.33
N PRO A 213 -11.58 6.44 12.28
CA PRO A 213 -12.85 7.14 12.45
C PRO A 213 -13.91 6.20 13.02
N CYS A 214 -14.71 6.68 13.97
CA CYS A 214 -15.83 5.94 14.51
C CYS A 214 -17.02 6.87 14.78
N ILE A 215 -18.22 6.30 14.71
CA ILE A 215 -19.43 7.00 15.16
C ILE A 215 -19.55 6.82 16.68
N ARG A 216 -19.67 7.93 17.39
CA ARG A 216 -19.88 7.96 18.84
C ARG A 216 -21.29 8.44 19.15
N ASP A 217 -21.93 7.75 20.08
CA ASP A 217 -23.21 8.20 20.66
C ASP A 217 -22.97 9.38 21.60
N ASN A 218 -23.64 10.49 21.32
CA ASN A 218 -23.72 11.65 22.19
C ASN A 218 -25.17 11.84 22.65
N PRO A 219 -25.61 11.12 23.71
CA PRO A 219 -26.99 11.18 24.18
C PRO A 219 -27.38 12.54 24.77
N ASN A 220 -26.42 13.47 24.94
CA ASN A 220 -26.64 14.81 25.45
C ASN A 220 -26.76 15.87 24.33
N SER A 221 -26.66 15.47 23.07
CA SER A 221 -26.78 16.33 21.89
C SER A 221 -28.06 16.03 21.13
N GLU A 222 -28.64 17.04 20.48
CA GLU A 222 -29.73 16.84 19.51
C GLU A 222 -29.23 16.00 18.31
N GLN A 223 -27.95 16.11 17.97
CA GLN A 223 -27.26 15.22 17.05
C GLN A 223 -26.69 14.03 17.81
N VAL A 224 -27.45 12.93 17.84
CA VAL A 224 -27.16 11.72 18.65
C VAL A 224 -25.88 11.00 18.21
N HIS A 225 -25.48 11.13 16.94
CA HIS A 225 -24.28 10.50 16.39
C HIS A 225 -23.27 11.57 15.96
N GLU A 226 -22.07 11.52 16.53
CA GLU A 226 -20.94 12.40 16.18
C GLU A 226 -19.76 11.58 15.62
N LEU A 227 -19.03 12.16 14.66
CA LEU A 227 -17.77 11.58 14.20
C LEU A 227 -16.71 11.77 15.30
N SER A 228 -16.08 10.67 15.69
CA SER A 228 -14.95 10.65 16.61
C SER A 228 -13.81 9.83 16.02
N TYR A 229 -12.68 9.80 16.70
CA TYR A 229 -11.51 9.02 16.32
C TYR A 229 -11.04 8.21 17.50
N ARG A 230 -10.79 6.93 17.29
CA ARG A 230 -10.25 6.03 18.32
C ARG A 230 -8.86 5.52 17.92
N PRO A 231 -7.95 5.37 18.89
CA PRO A 231 -6.68 4.73 18.63
C PRO A 231 -6.87 3.27 18.26
N ARG A 232 -6.13 2.82 17.24
CA ARG A 232 -5.93 1.42 16.91
C ARG A 232 -4.45 1.12 16.98
N THR A 233 -4.09 0.05 17.69
CA THR A 233 -2.70 -0.41 17.74
C THR A 233 -2.62 -1.92 17.97
N PHE A 234 -1.63 -2.54 17.35
CA PHE A 234 -1.35 -3.97 17.43
C PHE A 234 0.06 -4.24 16.89
N VAL A 235 0.54 -5.47 17.05
CA VAL A 235 1.79 -5.94 16.45
C VAL A 235 1.48 -7.13 15.55
N HIS A 236 2.06 -7.16 14.36
CA HIS A 236 1.77 -8.19 13.36
C HIS A 236 3.03 -8.64 12.63
N PRO A 237 3.17 -9.93 12.29
CA PRO A 237 4.30 -10.43 11.52
C PRO A 237 4.32 -9.86 10.10
N LEU A 238 5.48 -9.38 9.66
CA LEU A 238 5.72 -8.97 8.27
C LEU A 238 6.41 -10.11 7.53
N TYR A 239 5.66 -10.77 6.64
CA TYR A 239 6.21 -11.81 5.76
C TYR A 239 6.68 -11.18 4.46
N PHE A 240 7.82 -11.64 3.95
CA PHE A 240 8.35 -11.13 2.71
C PHE A 240 9.25 -12.13 1.98
N HIS A 241 9.41 -11.90 0.67
CA HIS A 241 10.37 -12.57 -0.19
C HIS A 241 10.93 -11.55 -1.17
N TYR A 242 12.25 -11.36 -1.18
CA TYR A 242 12.95 -10.51 -2.12
C TYR A 242 13.56 -11.37 -3.22
N ASP A 243 13.21 -11.08 -4.48
CA ASP A 243 13.78 -11.72 -5.68
C ASP A 243 14.78 -10.73 -6.33
N PRO A 244 16.11 -10.90 -6.12
CA PRO A 244 17.10 -9.97 -6.66
C PRO A 244 17.18 -10.01 -8.19
N ALA A 245 16.83 -11.15 -8.81
CA ALA A 245 16.88 -11.30 -10.26
C ALA A 245 15.76 -10.50 -10.94
N LYS A 246 14.59 -10.43 -10.31
CA LYS A 246 13.45 -9.64 -10.80
C LYS A 246 13.35 -8.25 -10.18
N LYS A 247 14.22 -7.93 -9.21
CA LYS A 247 14.29 -6.65 -8.51
C LYS A 247 12.95 -6.23 -7.90
N TYR A 248 12.24 -7.15 -7.29
CA TYR A 248 11.07 -6.80 -6.49
C TYR A 248 11.00 -7.63 -5.21
N THR A 249 10.29 -7.07 -4.25
CA THR A 249 9.94 -7.73 -3.01
C THR A 249 8.44 -7.98 -3.00
N LEU A 250 8.03 -9.21 -2.66
CA LEU A 250 6.66 -9.49 -2.25
C LEU A 250 6.58 -9.42 -0.73
N SER A 251 5.52 -8.80 -0.19
CA SER A 251 5.20 -8.81 1.23
C SER A 251 3.94 -9.64 1.53
N ASN A 252 3.35 -9.52 2.71
CA ASN A 252 2.13 -10.24 3.10
C ASN A 252 1.10 -10.22 1.96
N GLY A 253 0.51 -11.38 1.71
CA GLY A 253 -0.57 -11.55 0.77
C GLY A 253 -1.83 -12.06 1.42
N TYR A 254 -2.90 -12.12 0.65
CA TYR A 254 -4.21 -12.55 1.11
C TYR A 254 -4.89 -13.38 0.03
N LEU A 255 -5.56 -14.43 0.47
CA LEU A 255 -6.53 -15.15 -0.34
C LEU A 255 -7.86 -14.39 -0.23
N ILE A 256 -8.30 -13.78 -1.32
CA ILE A 256 -9.53 -13.01 -1.37
C ILE A 256 -10.53 -13.66 -2.33
N GLU A 257 -11.80 -13.66 -1.94
CA GLU A 257 -12.92 -13.85 -2.86
C GLU A 257 -13.36 -12.48 -3.37
N LEU A 258 -13.53 -12.33 -4.68
CA LEU A 258 -14.10 -11.13 -5.32
C LEU A 258 -15.29 -11.56 -6.17
N SER A 259 -16.45 -10.95 -5.94
CA SER A 259 -17.64 -11.08 -6.80
C SER A 259 -17.89 -9.79 -7.55
N TYR A 260 -18.13 -9.88 -8.85
CA TYR A 260 -18.67 -8.82 -9.68
C TYR A 260 -19.95 -9.32 -10.34
N VAL A 261 -21.08 -8.70 -10.04
CA VAL A 261 -22.40 -9.16 -10.47
C VAL A 261 -23.21 -7.99 -11.02
N GLU A 262 -23.73 -8.14 -12.22
CA GLU A 262 -24.73 -7.25 -12.80
C GLU A 262 -26.14 -7.73 -12.43
N GLU A 263 -26.95 -6.81 -11.92
CA GLU A 263 -28.39 -6.95 -11.79
C GLU A 263 -29.06 -6.12 -12.88
N LEU A 264 -29.55 -6.80 -13.93
CA LEU A 264 -30.25 -6.16 -15.04
C LEU A 264 -31.56 -5.55 -14.53
N GLU A 265 -31.61 -4.22 -14.46
CA GLU A 265 -32.77 -3.41 -14.09
C GLU A 265 -32.85 -2.16 -14.98
N PRO A 266 -33.39 -2.26 -16.22
CA PRO A 266 -33.41 -1.13 -17.13
C PRO A 266 -34.32 0.00 -16.65
N LEU A 267 -33.79 1.22 -16.57
CA LEU A 267 -34.50 2.43 -16.16
C LEU A 267 -35.56 2.88 -17.18
N TYR A 268 -35.34 2.55 -18.46
CA TYR A 268 -36.20 2.94 -19.57
C TYR A 268 -36.58 1.72 -20.43
N ASN A 269 -37.64 1.88 -21.22
CA ASN A 269 -38.04 0.83 -22.16
C ASN A 269 -37.03 0.75 -23.30
N ILE A 270 -36.23 -0.30 -23.28
CA ILE A 270 -35.22 -0.64 -24.29
C ILE A 270 -35.60 -1.95 -24.99
N GLU A 271 -35.12 -2.11 -26.23
CA GLU A 271 -35.10 -3.40 -26.92
C GLU A 271 -33.75 -3.58 -27.61
N LEU A 272 -32.93 -4.50 -27.08
CA LEU A 272 -31.69 -4.96 -27.71
C LEU A 272 -31.83 -6.43 -28.08
N LYS A 273 -31.22 -6.84 -29.20
CA LYS A 273 -31.33 -8.21 -29.75
C LYS A 273 -29.95 -8.83 -29.90
N ASN A 274 -29.86 -10.13 -29.67
CA ASN A 274 -28.62 -10.90 -29.77
C ASN A 274 -27.47 -10.21 -29.04
N VAL A 275 -27.70 -9.93 -27.75
CA VAL A 275 -26.77 -9.17 -26.92
C VAL A 275 -25.67 -10.08 -26.40
N GLU A 276 -24.43 -9.64 -26.58
CA GLU A 276 -23.28 -10.19 -25.86
C GLU A 276 -22.80 -9.17 -24.84
N TRP A 277 -22.94 -9.53 -23.56
CA TRP A 277 -22.43 -8.74 -22.45
C TRP A 277 -21.10 -9.34 -22.00
N ARG A 278 -20.02 -8.56 -22.17
CA ARG A 278 -18.65 -9.00 -22.00
C ARG A 278 -18.06 -8.33 -20.76
N ILE A 279 -17.68 -9.11 -19.75
CA ILE A 279 -17.09 -8.64 -18.50
C ILE A 279 -15.71 -9.28 -18.34
N ALA A 280 -14.66 -8.47 -18.24
CA ALA A 280 -13.30 -8.95 -18.11
C ALA A 280 -13.09 -9.69 -16.78
N LEU A 281 -12.32 -10.77 -16.82
CA LEU A 281 -11.88 -11.48 -15.63
C LEU A 281 -10.55 -10.88 -15.12
N PRO A 282 -10.22 -11.02 -13.83
CA PRO A 282 -8.89 -10.69 -13.34
C PRO A 282 -7.82 -11.45 -14.12
N LEU A 283 -6.62 -10.88 -14.18
CA LEU A 283 -5.47 -11.50 -14.84
C LEU A 283 -4.45 -12.02 -13.84
N GLU A 284 -3.51 -12.85 -14.32
CA GLU A 284 -2.36 -13.25 -13.53
C GLU A 284 -1.20 -12.27 -13.69
N THR A 285 -0.55 -11.95 -12.57
CA THR A 285 0.63 -11.09 -12.51
C THR A 285 1.65 -11.70 -11.54
N PRO A 286 2.87 -11.12 -11.39
CA PRO A 286 3.82 -11.56 -10.37
C PRO A 286 3.26 -11.51 -8.93
N ARG A 287 2.23 -10.70 -8.69
CA ARG A 287 1.61 -10.48 -7.37
C ARG A 287 0.15 -10.91 -7.27
N GLN A 288 -0.42 -11.50 -8.32
CA GLN A 288 -1.81 -11.91 -8.37
C GLN A 288 -1.96 -13.26 -9.07
N LYS A 289 -2.57 -14.24 -8.38
CA LYS A 289 -2.83 -15.59 -8.92
C LYS A 289 -4.29 -15.97 -8.80
N ILE A 290 -4.84 -16.56 -9.84
CA ILE A 290 -6.24 -16.98 -9.87
C ILE A 290 -6.32 -18.42 -9.37
N ARG A 291 -7.11 -18.66 -8.33
CA ARG A 291 -7.36 -20.00 -7.78
C ARG A 291 -8.59 -20.66 -8.39
N SER A 292 -9.66 -19.91 -8.56
CA SER A 292 -10.89 -20.38 -9.19
C SER A 292 -11.67 -19.21 -9.80
N VAL A 293 -12.52 -19.55 -10.76
CA VAL A 293 -13.50 -18.65 -11.37
C VAL A 293 -14.81 -19.43 -11.47
N GLU A 294 -15.91 -18.81 -11.04
CA GLU A 294 -17.25 -19.38 -11.15
C GLU A 294 -18.25 -18.31 -11.62
N ALA A 295 -19.31 -18.77 -12.30
CA ALA A 295 -20.41 -17.90 -12.70
C ALA A 295 -21.36 -17.65 -11.54
N VAL A 296 -21.84 -16.41 -11.42
CA VAL A 296 -22.89 -16.03 -10.47
C VAL A 296 -24.16 -15.74 -11.24
N GLY A 297 -25.27 -16.38 -10.86
CA GLY A 297 -26.55 -16.24 -11.57
C GLY A 297 -26.55 -17.03 -12.89
N LEU A 298 -26.44 -16.34 -14.03
CA LEU A 298 -26.36 -16.98 -15.35
C LEU A 298 -24.96 -17.54 -15.65
N PRO A 299 -24.84 -18.65 -16.40
CA PRO A 299 -23.54 -19.10 -16.88
C PRO A 299 -22.99 -18.17 -17.96
N PHE A 300 -21.66 -18.12 -18.08
CA PHE A 300 -20.97 -17.41 -19.16
C PHE A 300 -20.10 -18.35 -19.99
N ILE A 301 -19.76 -17.89 -21.20
CA ILE A 301 -18.72 -18.48 -22.04
C ILE A 301 -17.45 -17.67 -21.83
N GLU A 302 -16.32 -18.35 -21.59
CA GLU A 302 -15.03 -17.68 -21.52
C GLU A 302 -14.45 -17.48 -22.92
N GLU A 303 -14.08 -16.25 -23.26
CA GLU A 303 -13.38 -15.89 -24.49
C GLU A 303 -12.03 -15.22 -24.18
N ILE A 304 -11.10 -15.28 -25.13
CA ILE A 304 -9.82 -14.55 -25.06
C ILE A 304 -9.88 -13.33 -25.96
N GLN A 305 -9.65 -12.14 -25.39
CA GLN A 305 -9.50 -10.87 -26.11
C GLN A 305 -8.15 -10.27 -25.76
N ASP A 306 -7.28 -10.07 -26.75
CA ASP A 306 -5.93 -9.52 -26.59
C ASP A 306 -5.12 -10.21 -25.48
N GLY A 307 -5.22 -11.54 -25.42
CA GLY A 307 -4.52 -12.36 -24.44
C GLY A 307 -5.18 -12.43 -23.05
N GLN A 308 -6.35 -11.83 -22.85
CA GLN A 308 -7.06 -11.80 -21.57
C GLN A 308 -8.40 -12.50 -21.61
N ARG A 309 -8.77 -13.09 -20.48
CA ARG A 309 -10.01 -13.85 -20.30
C ARG A 309 -11.18 -12.91 -20.05
N VAL A 310 -12.28 -13.14 -20.75
CA VAL A 310 -13.51 -12.34 -20.68
C VAL A 310 -14.69 -13.30 -20.52
N ALA A 311 -15.56 -13.02 -19.54
CA ALA A 311 -16.83 -13.70 -19.37
C ALA A 311 -17.88 -13.10 -20.32
N VAL A 312 -18.44 -13.92 -21.20
CA VAL A 312 -19.43 -13.52 -22.21
C VAL A 312 -20.79 -14.12 -21.86
N PHE A 313 -21.75 -13.25 -21.53
CA PHE A 313 -23.15 -13.59 -21.29
C PHE A 313 -23.95 -13.27 -22.54
N LYS A 314 -24.79 -14.22 -22.99
CA LYS A 314 -25.56 -14.09 -24.22
C LYS A 314 -27.05 -14.00 -23.92
N PHE A 315 -27.69 -13.00 -24.50
CA PHE A 315 -29.13 -12.79 -24.39
C PHE A 315 -29.73 -12.71 -25.79
N GLU A 316 -30.77 -13.51 -26.06
CA GLU A 316 -31.51 -13.40 -27.33
C GLU A 316 -32.15 -12.01 -27.45
N GLN A 317 -32.64 -11.48 -26.34
CA GLN A 317 -33.23 -10.16 -26.25
C GLN A 317 -33.08 -9.60 -24.82
N ILE A 318 -32.79 -8.30 -24.72
CA ILE A 318 -32.90 -7.51 -23.49
C ILE A 318 -34.01 -6.49 -23.69
N THR A 319 -35.00 -6.54 -22.81
CA THR A 319 -36.12 -5.59 -22.77
C THR A 319 -36.32 -5.01 -21.38
N GLY A 320 -37.07 -3.92 -21.27
CA GLY A 320 -37.43 -3.33 -19.96
C GLY A 320 -38.23 -4.27 -19.03
N LYS A 321 -38.71 -5.42 -19.52
CA LYS A 321 -39.51 -6.40 -18.77
C LYS A 321 -38.70 -7.56 -18.17
N GLN A 322 -37.44 -7.70 -18.55
CA GLN A 322 -36.58 -8.78 -18.05
C GLN A 322 -35.77 -8.30 -16.84
N ARG A 323 -35.47 -9.24 -15.97
CA ARG A 323 -34.56 -9.09 -14.82
C ARG A 323 -33.66 -10.32 -14.79
N HIS A 324 -32.36 -10.08 -14.66
CA HIS A 324 -31.35 -11.11 -14.64
C HIS A 324 -30.27 -10.73 -13.64
N ILE A 325 -29.72 -11.73 -12.97
CA ILE A 325 -28.50 -11.60 -12.17
C ILE A 325 -27.44 -12.40 -12.91
N PHE A 326 -26.32 -11.78 -13.25
CA PHE A 326 -25.25 -12.44 -13.98
C PHE A 326 -23.90 -11.80 -13.68
N GLY A 327 -22.86 -12.61 -13.60
CA GLY A 327 -21.53 -12.12 -13.29
C GLY A 327 -20.59 -13.26 -12.95
N TRP A 328 -19.51 -12.93 -12.28
CA TRP A 328 -18.51 -13.91 -11.88
C TRP A 328 -18.07 -13.69 -10.44
N LYS A 329 -17.59 -14.78 -9.85
CA LYS A 329 -16.84 -14.77 -8.60
C LYS A 329 -15.50 -15.45 -8.83
N VAL A 330 -14.45 -14.87 -8.28
CA VAL A 330 -13.07 -15.33 -8.39
C VAL A 330 -12.43 -15.43 -7.02
N VAL A 331 -11.62 -16.45 -6.83
CA VAL A 331 -10.72 -16.54 -5.68
C VAL A 331 -9.31 -16.20 -6.15
N LEU A 332 -8.70 -15.19 -5.53
CA LEU A 332 -7.40 -14.64 -5.90
C LEU A 332 -6.42 -14.75 -4.73
N GLU A 333 -5.17 -15.08 -5.02
CA GLU A 333 -4.04 -14.75 -4.13
C GLU A 333 -3.48 -13.40 -4.58
N VAL A 334 -3.37 -12.45 -3.66
CA VAL A 334 -2.83 -11.12 -3.92
C VAL A 334 -1.75 -10.76 -2.90
N TRP A 335 -0.59 -10.28 -3.33
CA TRP A 335 0.52 -9.88 -2.42
C TRP A 335 0.88 -8.41 -2.60
N GLY A 336 1.37 -7.76 -1.55
CA GLY A 336 2.07 -6.48 -1.73
C GLY A 336 3.31 -6.67 -2.62
N ILE A 337 3.59 -5.74 -3.53
CA ILE A 337 4.80 -5.77 -4.38
C ILE A 337 5.51 -4.43 -4.34
N LYS A 338 6.84 -4.44 -4.27
CA LYS A 338 7.69 -3.24 -4.35
C LYS A 338 8.94 -3.50 -5.18
N TYR A 339 9.09 -2.80 -6.30
CA TYR A 339 10.27 -2.90 -7.14
C TYR A 339 11.44 -2.08 -6.55
N GLN A 340 12.66 -2.59 -6.74
CA GLN A 340 13.94 -2.03 -6.28
C GLN A 340 14.75 -1.51 -7.47
N ILE A 341 14.09 -0.74 -8.35
CA ILE A 341 14.68 -0.21 -9.57
C ILE A 341 15.26 1.17 -9.28
N THR A 342 16.49 1.39 -9.73
CA THR A 342 17.22 2.65 -9.54
C THR A 342 17.36 3.39 -10.88
N PRO A 343 17.67 4.70 -10.88
CA PRO A 343 17.98 5.41 -12.12
C PRO A 343 19.09 4.73 -12.93
N GLN A 344 20.09 4.13 -12.27
CA GLN A 344 21.17 3.39 -12.93
C GLN A 344 20.65 2.22 -13.77
N ASP A 345 19.55 1.59 -13.38
CA ASP A 345 18.93 0.49 -14.12
C ASP A 345 18.19 0.94 -15.39
N CYS A 346 17.98 2.25 -15.51
CA CYS A 346 17.33 2.90 -16.62
C CYS A 346 18.30 3.69 -17.50
N GLU A 347 19.61 3.49 -17.32
CA GLU A 347 20.64 3.94 -18.24
C GLU A 347 20.75 2.96 -19.43
N ASP A 348 21.01 3.47 -20.63
CA ASP A 348 21.21 2.67 -21.86
C ASP A 348 20.07 1.68 -22.19
N LEU A 349 18.82 2.06 -21.91
CA LEU A 349 17.65 1.22 -22.20
C LEU A 349 17.50 0.91 -23.70
N PRO A 350 17.13 -0.33 -24.07
CA PRO A 350 16.82 -0.65 -25.46
C PRO A 350 15.59 0.13 -25.94
N THR A 351 15.46 0.29 -27.26
CA THR A 351 14.28 0.92 -27.87
C THR A 351 13.01 0.14 -27.53
N LEU A 352 11.88 0.83 -27.45
CA LEU A 352 10.58 0.20 -27.26
C LEU A 352 10.31 -0.85 -28.36
N PRO A 353 9.55 -1.92 -28.04
CA PRO A 353 9.10 -2.87 -29.05
C PRO A 353 8.33 -2.19 -30.18
N ALA A 354 8.35 -2.77 -31.38
CA ALA A 354 7.88 -2.09 -32.59
C ALA A 354 6.39 -1.70 -32.56
N ASP A 355 5.54 -2.45 -31.86
CA ASP A 355 4.11 -2.16 -31.72
C ASP A 355 3.78 -1.19 -30.57
N PHE A 356 4.73 -0.89 -29.68
CA PHE A 356 4.46 -0.09 -28.48
C PHE A 356 4.13 1.37 -28.79
N PRO A 357 4.83 2.07 -29.70
CA PRO A 357 4.49 3.45 -30.03
C PRO A 357 3.03 3.62 -30.45
N ASP A 358 2.55 2.75 -31.34
CA ASP A 358 1.18 2.80 -31.90
C ASP A 358 0.09 2.39 -30.88
N ARG A 359 0.48 1.83 -29.74
CA ARG A 359 -0.45 1.33 -28.70
C ARG A 359 -0.43 2.17 -27.43
N TYR A 360 0.76 2.64 -27.04
CA TYR A 360 1.02 3.18 -25.70
C TYR A 360 1.63 4.58 -25.72
N LEU A 361 1.89 5.18 -26.89
CA LEU A 361 2.34 6.58 -27.02
C LEU A 361 1.33 7.47 -27.77
N ILE A 362 0.16 6.93 -28.13
CA ILE A 362 -0.90 7.64 -28.85
C ILE A 362 -2.02 8.13 -27.92
N ASP A 363 -2.88 9.00 -28.46
CA ASP A 363 -4.11 9.43 -27.77
C ASP A 363 -5.25 8.48 -28.12
N ASN A 364 -5.50 7.50 -27.25
CA ASN A 364 -6.56 6.50 -27.38
C ASN A 364 -7.46 6.41 -26.14
N ASP A 365 -7.31 7.35 -25.20
CA ASP A 365 -8.03 7.42 -23.92
C ASP A 365 -8.62 8.82 -23.68
N ASP A 366 -8.86 9.60 -24.75
CA ASP A 366 -9.34 11.00 -24.69
C ASP A 366 -8.43 11.89 -23.81
N LEU A 367 -7.12 11.78 -24.00
CA LEU A 367 -6.09 12.39 -23.16
C LEU A 367 -5.78 13.85 -23.49
N ALA A 368 -6.38 14.39 -24.56
CA ALA A 368 -6.19 15.77 -24.99
C ALA A 368 -4.71 16.15 -25.19
N MET A 369 -3.88 15.21 -25.66
CA MET A 369 -2.42 15.37 -25.74
C MET A 369 -1.97 16.44 -26.74
N SER A 370 -2.85 16.84 -27.67
CA SER A 370 -2.56 17.90 -28.64
C SER A 370 -2.88 19.31 -28.14
N THR A 371 -3.42 19.47 -26.94
CA THR A 371 -3.77 20.78 -26.38
C THR A 371 -2.53 21.49 -25.85
N GLU A 372 -2.47 22.82 -26.00
CA GLU A 372 -1.32 23.63 -25.59
C GLU A 372 -1.00 23.48 -24.09
N ILE A 373 -2.02 23.41 -23.23
CA ILE A 373 -1.84 23.27 -21.78
C ILE A 373 -1.17 21.94 -21.43
N ILE A 374 -1.49 20.85 -22.13
CA ILE A 374 -0.92 19.52 -21.88
C ILE A 374 0.49 19.39 -22.48
N LEU A 375 0.73 19.97 -23.65
CA LEU A 375 2.07 20.04 -24.24
C LEU A 375 3.03 20.81 -23.32
N ASN A 376 2.63 21.98 -22.83
CA ASN A 376 3.43 22.79 -21.91
C ASN A 376 3.69 22.06 -20.59
N ALA A 377 2.66 21.41 -20.02
CA ALA A 377 2.79 20.62 -18.80
C ALA A 377 3.78 19.44 -18.98
N ALA A 378 3.79 18.79 -20.15
CA ALA A 378 4.68 17.66 -20.41
C ALA A 378 6.15 18.08 -20.50
N GLU A 379 6.41 19.26 -21.07
CA GLU A 379 7.75 19.87 -21.10
C GLU A 379 8.19 20.35 -19.72
N GLU A 380 7.31 21.04 -18.99
CA GLU A 380 7.59 21.57 -17.66
C GLU A 380 7.87 20.45 -16.65
N ALA A 381 7.04 19.41 -16.63
CA ALA A 381 7.12 18.32 -15.67
C ALA A 381 8.44 17.54 -15.72
N THR A 382 9.08 17.43 -16.88
CA THR A 382 10.35 16.71 -17.03
C THR A 382 11.57 17.64 -17.15
N GLY A 383 11.37 18.87 -17.63
CA GLY A 383 12.43 19.84 -17.84
C GLY A 383 13.55 19.29 -18.73
N ARG A 384 14.74 19.10 -18.15
CA ARG A 384 15.94 18.60 -18.85
C ARG A 384 16.31 17.16 -18.48
N GLU A 385 15.45 16.46 -17.74
CA GLU A 385 15.71 15.09 -17.34
C GLU A 385 15.66 14.14 -18.55
N THR A 386 16.60 13.20 -18.61
CA THR A 386 16.71 12.22 -19.70
C THR A 386 16.50 10.80 -19.22
N ASN A 387 16.77 10.51 -17.95
CA ASN A 387 16.57 9.19 -17.36
C ASN A 387 15.08 8.88 -17.23
N LEU A 388 14.64 7.77 -17.80
CA LEU A 388 13.21 7.40 -17.88
C LEU A 388 12.56 7.36 -16.50
N LEU A 389 13.20 6.72 -15.51
CA LEU A 389 12.62 6.59 -14.17
C LEU A 389 12.47 7.96 -13.48
N ARG A 390 13.47 8.82 -13.62
CA ARG A 390 13.41 10.18 -13.08
C ARG A 390 12.36 11.03 -13.78
N LYS A 391 12.13 10.85 -15.09
CA LYS A 391 11.01 11.50 -15.79
C LYS A 391 9.66 11.09 -15.20
N VAL A 392 9.41 9.80 -14.99
CA VAL A 392 8.14 9.34 -14.38
C VAL A 392 7.98 9.93 -12.98
N TYR A 393 9.06 9.94 -12.18
CA TYR A 393 9.06 10.54 -10.85
C TYR A 393 8.71 12.04 -10.89
N SER A 394 9.34 12.82 -11.77
CA SER A 394 9.07 14.25 -11.93
C SER A 394 7.66 14.52 -12.45
N ILE A 395 7.18 13.73 -13.42
CA ILE A 395 5.80 13.81 -13.93
C ILE A 395 4.79 13.58 -12.81
N ARG A 396 4.98 12.53 -12.02
CA ARG A 396 4.11 12.23 -10.87
C ARG A 396 4.05 13.40 -9.90
N ASN A 397 5.21 13.89 -9.48
CA ASN A 397 5.26 14.98 -8.50
C ASN A 397 4.69 16.28 -9.07
N TYR A 398 4.92 16.56 -10.37
CA TYR A 398 4.27 17.68 -11.05
C TYR A 398 2.75 17.56 -10.99
N VAL A 399 2.19 16.39 -11.30
CA VAL A 399 0.73 16.17 -11.23
C VAL A 399 0.20 16.41 -9.81
N TYR A 400 0.92 15.97 -8.78
CA TYR A 400 0.53 16.21 -7.39
C TYR A 400 0.63 17.69 -7.00
N ASP A 401 1.61 18.42 -7.54
CA ASP A 401 1.71 19.86 -7.34
C ASP A 401 0.58 20.65 -8.04
N GLN A 402 0.00 20.10 -9.12
CA GLN A 402 -1.04 20.77 -9.91
C GLN A 402 -2.47 20.41 -9.49
N LEU A 403 -2.69 19.26 -8.85
CA LEU A 403 -4.01 18.75 -8.54
C LEU A 403 -4.20 18.58 -7.02
N SER A 404 -5.46 18.68 -6.58
CA SER A 404 -5.89 18.14 -5.29
C SER A 404 -6.92 17.03 -5.52
N TYR A 405 -6.89 15.98 -4.70
CA TYR A 405 -7.84 14.88 -4.85
C TYR A 405 -9.28 15.29 -4.52
N GLY A 406 -10.22 14.95 -5.41
CA GLY A 406 -11.65 15.13 -5.18
C GLY A 406 -12.49 14.24 -6.09
N ILE A 407 -13.38 13.44 -5.49
CA ILE A 407 -14.27 12.54 -6.23
C ILE A 407 -15.27 13.36 -7.07
N LYS A 408 -15.46 12.94 -8.32
CA LYS A 408 -16.38 13.55 -9.28
C LYS A 408 -17.30 12.48 -9.89
N PRO A 409 -18.54 12.85 -10.28
CA PRO A 409 -19.46 11.92 -10.93
C PRO A 409 -19.04 11.58 -12.37
N ASN A 410 -18.26 12.45 -13.03
CA ASN A 410 -17.76 12.26 -14.38
C ASN A 410 -16.24 12.44 -14.40
N ILE A 411 -15.57 11.83 -15.39
CA ILE A 411 -14.14 11.98 -15.67
C ILE A 411 -14.01 12.95 -16.84
N ASP A 412 -13.40 14.11 -16.63
CA ASP A 412 -13.07 15.05 -17.70
C ASP A 412 -11.70 14.75 -18.31
N THR A 413 -11.44 15.31 -19.51
CA THR A 413 -10.15 15.19 -20.19
C THR A 413 -9.03 15.90 -19.40
N PRO A 414 -7.76 15.49 -19.56
CA PRO A 414 -6.64 16.03 -18.79
C PRO A 414 -6.49 17.55 -18.82
N ASP A 415 -6.79 18.21 -19.94
CA ASP A 415 -6.68 19.66 -20.12
C ASP A 415 -7.70 20.43 -19.25
N ILE A 416 -8.90 19.87 -19.08
CA ILE A 416 -9.94 20.41 -18.20
C ILE A 416 -9.56 20.17 -16.74
N ALA A 417 -9.14 18.95 -16.40
CA ALA A 417 -8.74 18.59 -15.05
C ALA A 417 -7.56 19.43 -14.55
N LEU A 418 -6.52 19.61 -15.39
CA LEU A 418 -5.35 20.42 -15.10
C LEU A 418 -5.70 21.89 -14.88
N ARG A 419 -6.54 22.48 -15.75
CA ARG A 419 -6.99 23.88 -15.57
C ARG A 419 -7.79 24.08 -14.28
N ARG A 420 -8.51 23.04 -13.86
CA ARG A 420 -9.36 23.07 -12.68
C ARG A 420 -8.57 22.89 -11.38
N GLY A 421 -7.45 22.17 -11.39
CA GLY A 421 -6.61 21.91 -10.22
C GLY A 421 -7.21 20.92 -9.21
N VAL A 422 -8.29 20.21 -9.56
CA VAL A 422 -8.93 19.19 -8.70
C VAL A 422 -9.31 18.00 -9.56
N GLY A 423 -8.96 16.78 -9.14
CA GLY A 423 -9.20 15.57 -9.93
C GLY A 423 -9.56 14.33 -9.09
N SER A 424 -10.34 13.44 -9.69
CA SER A 424 -10.59 12.08 -9.21
C SER A 424 -9.46 11.12 -9.65
N CYS A 425 -9.46 9.87 -9.15
CA CYS A 425 -8.40 8.90 -9.50
C CYS A 425 -8.26 8.69 -11.02
N GLY A 426 -9.37 8.67 -11.77
CA GLY A 426 -9.34 8.58 -13.23
C GLY A 426 -8.71 9.80 -13.92
N GLU A 427 -8.90 10.99 -13.37
CA GLU A 427 -8.35 12.24 -13.93
C GLU A 427 -6.85 12.39 -13.60
N TYR A 428 -6.43 11.93 -12.42
CA TYR A 428 -5.00 11.76 -12.09
C TYR A 428 -4.32 10.81 -13.09
N VAL A 429 -4.89 9.62 -13.30
CA VAL A 429 -4.37 8.66 -14.28
C VAL A 429 -4.33 9.28 -15.68
N GLY A 430 -5.42 9.93 -16.13
CA GLY A 430 -5.46 10.57 -17.44
C GLY A 430 -4.33 11.58 -17.66
N LEU A 431 -4.10 12.46 -16.68
CA LEU A 431 -3.01 13.43 -16.76
C LEU A 431 -1.63 12.76 -16.73
N LEU A 432 -1.41 11.81 -15.82
CA LEU A 432 -0.14 11.06 -15.74
C LEU A 432 0.16 10.32 -17.06
N LEU A 433 -0.85 9.69 -17.68
CA LEU A 433 -0.71 9.03 -18.98
C LEU A 433 -0.35 10.04 -20.06
N ALA A 434 -1.08 11.15 -20.18
CA ALA A 434 -0.84 12.18 -21.19
C ALA A 434 0.61 12.69 -21.14
N LEU A 435 1.07 13.07 -19.94
CA LEU A 435 2.43 13.59 -19.74
C LEU A 435 3.50 12.53 -19.99
N CYS A 436 3.27 11.28 -19.58
CA CYS A 436 4.19 10.16 -19.84
C CYS A 436 4.32 9.89 -21.34
N ARG A 437 3.21 9.78 -22.07
CA ARG A 437 3.19 9.45 -23.50
C ARG A 437 3.88 10.53 -24.33
N LEU A 438 3.61 11.80 -24.04
CA LEU A 438 4.30 12.95 -24.67
C LEU A 438 5.82 12.95 -24.38
N ASN A 439 6.26 12.32 -23.30
CA ASN A 439 7.66 12.16 -22.95
C ASN A 439 8.28 10.84 -23.43
N GLY A 440 7.60 10.10 -24.31
CA GLY A 440 8.08 8.84 -24.89
C GLY A 440 8.03 7.65 -23.93
N ILE A 441 7.25 7.74 -22.85
CA ILE A 441 7.13 6.70 -21.84
C ILE A 441 5.85 5.92 -22.11
N ALA A 442 6.00 4.66 -22.52
CA ALA A 442 4.86 3.78 -22.76
C ALA A 442 4.16 3.48 -21.43
N CYS A 443 2.86 3.75 -21.37
CA CYS A 443 2.05 3.60 -20.17
C CYS A 443 0.59 3.22 -20.46
N ARG A 444 -0.06 2.60 -19.49
CA ARG A 444 -1.46 2.15 -19.59
C ARG A 444 -2.20 2.23 -18.25
N THR A 445 -3.51 2.35 -18.33
CA THR A 445 -4.42 2.24 -17.17
C THR A 445 -4.53 0.80 -16.69
N VAL A 446 -4.59 0.61 -15.37
CA VAL A 446 -4.87 -0.67 -14.72
C VAL A 446 -5.91 -0.47 -13.61
N GLY A 447 -6.72 -1.48 -13.31
CA GLY A 447 -7.38 -1.60 -12.02
C GLY A 447 -8.81 -2.12 -12.08
N ARG A 448 -9.68 -1.42 -11.35
CA ARG A 448 -11.15 -1.36 -11.29
C ARG A 448 -11.62 -1.35 -9.84
N TYR A 449 -11.13 -2.26 -9.01
CA TYR A 449 -11.56 -2.38 -7.62
C TYR A 449 -10.38 -2.51 -6.65
N LYS A 450 -10.61 -2.08 -5.42
CA LYS A 450 -9.76 -2.32 -4.27
C LYS A 450 -10.56 -3.11 -3.25
N CYS A 451 -9.97 -4.17 -2.70
CA CYS A 451 -10.49 -4.75 -1.48
C CYS A 451 -10.40 -3.68 -0.38
N PRO A 452 -11.42 -3.47 0.47
CA PRO A 452 -11.27 -2.61 1.64
C PRO A 452 -10.05 -3.04 2.46
N PRO A 453 -9.16 -2.10 2.86
CA PRO A 453 -7.85 -2.41 3.43
C PRO A 453 -7.95 -2.76 4.92
N HIS A 454 -8.79 -3.73 5.25
CA HIS A 454 -9.02 -4.25 6.61
C HIS A 454 -8.60 -5.72 6.71
N PRO A 455 -7.30 -6.05 6.64
CA PRO A 455 -6.86 -7.45 6.49
C PRO A 455 -7.20 -8.37 7.66
N LEU A 456 -7.57 -7.79 8.81
CA LEU A 456 -7.98 -8.52 10.01
C LEU A 456 -9.47 -8.89 10.02
N GLU A 457 -10.29 -8.32 9.13
CA GLU A 457 -11.72 -8.57 8.99
C GLU A 457 -12.00 -9.78 8.08
N ARG A 458 -11.51 -10.95 8.51
CA ARG A 458 -11.64 -12.20 7.73
C ARG A 458 -13.05 -12.77 7.76
N ASN A 459 -13.45 -13.39 6.65
CA ASN A 459 -14.74 -14.07 6.45
C ASN A 459 -15.96 -13.14 6.63
N LEU A 460 -15.79 -11.85 6.39
CA LEU A 460 -16.88 -10.86 6.36
C LEU A 460 -17.03 -10.33 4.93
N PRO A 461 -18.27 -10.01 4.49
CA PRO A 461 -18.47 -9.29 3.24
C PRO A 461 -17.96 -7.86 3.39
N LEU A 462 -17.13 -7.45 2.45
CA LEU A 462 -16.52 -6.12 2.37
C LEU A 462 -16.93 -5.48 1.04
N GLU A 463 -17.46 -4.27 1.11
CA GLU A 463 -17.92 -3.51 -0.07
C GLU A 463 -16.89 -2.43 -0.40
N PRO A 464 -16.41 -2.34 -1.65
CA PRO A 464 -15.51 -1.26 -2.05
C PRO A 464 -16.26 0.08 -2.10
N ASP A 465 -15.64 1.15 -1.61
CA ASP A 465 -16.27 2.48 -1.60
C ASP A 465 -16.51 3.04 -3.02
N TYR A 466 -15.58 2.76 -3.95
CA TYR A 466 -15.63 3.25 -5.33
C TYR A 466 -14.73 2.41 -6.24
N ASN A 467 -14.98 2.54 -7.56
CA ASN A 467 -14.04 2.04 -8.56
C ASN A 467 -12.71 2.78 -8.43
N HIS A 468 -11.60 2.08 -8.56
CA HIS A 468 -10.27 2.66 -8.49
C HIS A 468 -9.40 2.25 -9.68
N VAL A 469 -8.64 3.20 -10.21
CA VAL A 469 -7.71 3.00 -11.31
C VAL A 469 -6.36 3.61 -10.96
N TRP A 470 -5.31 3.00 -11.49
CA TRP A 470 -3.94 3.46 -11.42
C TRP A 470 -3.27 3.21 -12.78
N MET A 471 -1.95 3.33 -12.86
CA MET A 471 -1.23 3.09 -14.11
C MET A 471 -0.07 2.12 -13.96
N GLU A 472 0.36 1.59 -15.10
CA GLU A 472 1.68 0.99 -15.26
C GLU A 472 2.45 1.78 -16.30
N PHE A 473 3.77 1.88 -16.11
CA PHE A 473 4.70 2.36 -17.13
C PHE A 473 5.68 1.24 -17.50
N TYR A 474 6.14 1.25 -18.75
CA TYR A 474 6.99 0.20 -19.27
C TYR A 474 8.47 0.60 -19.23
N LEU A 475 9.28 -0.28 -18.65
CA LEU A 475 10.74 -0.20 -18.67
C LEU A 475 11.28 -1.30 -19.59
N PRO A 476 11.93 -1.00 -20.73
CA PRO A 476 12.33 -2.00 -21.72
C PRO A 476 13.11 -3.21 -21.20
N SER A 477 13.95 -3.04 -20.19
CA SER A 477 14.75 -4.12 -19.58
C SER A 477 14.06 -4.87 -18.43
N ILE A 478 12.89 -4.40 -17.97
CA ILE A 478 12.20 -4.92 -16.77
C ILE A 478 10.77 -5.37 -17.07
N GLY A 479 10.04 -4.60 -17.88
CA GLY A 479 8.63 -4.81 -18.19
C GLY A 479 7.73 -3.73 -17.60
N TRP A 480 6.47 -4.09 -17.33
CA TRP A 480 5.47 -3.19 -16.75
C TRP A 480 5.68 -3.02 -15.24
N VAL A 481 5.78 -1.77 -14.80
CA VAL A 481 5.98 -1.39 -13.41
C VAL A 481 4.78 -0.55 -12.94
N PRO A 482 4.14 -0.90 -11.81
CA PRO A 482 2.94 -0.20 -11.36
C PRO A 482 3.26 1.10 -10.64
N MET A 483 2.35 2.05 -10.76
CA MET A 483 2.38 3.31 -10.01
C MET A 483 0.94 3.72 -9.68
N GLU A 484 0.68 3.95 -8.39
CA GLU A 484 -0.60 4.51 -7.96
C GLU A 484 -0.78 5.96 -8.40
N SER A 485 -2.05 6.36 -8.52
CA SER A 485 -2.43 7.61 -9.18
C SER A 485 -2.39 8.83 -8.28
N ASN A 486 -2.82 8.72 -7.03
CA ASN A 486 -3.06 9.84 -6.11
C ASN A 486 -2.85 9.58 -4.60
N PRO A 487 -2.76 8.35 -4.05
CA PRO A 487 -2.76 8.15 -2.60
C PRO A 487 -1.51 8.68 -1.89
N ASP A 488 -0.50 9.13 -2.63
CA ASP A 488 0.70 9.76 -2.10
C ASP A 488 0.66 11.30 -2.22
N ASP A 489 -0.37 11.86 -2.84
CA ASP A 489 -0.70 13.30 -2.75
C ASP A 489 -1.39 13.54 -1.41
N ILE A 490 -0.58 13.75 -0.35
CA ILE A 490 -1.07 13.87 1.03
C ILE A 490 -0.81 15.26 1.65
N PHE A 491 -0.02 16.12 1.00
CA PHE A 491 0.21 17.50 1.41
C PHE A 491 0.74 18.37 0.27
N GLU A 492 0.36 19.64 0.28
CA GLU A 492 0.75 20.63 -0.72
C GLU A 492 2.28 20.87 -0.74
N GLY A 493 2.89 20.81 -1.93
CA GLY A 493 4.30 21.18 -2.16
C GLY A 493 5.33 20.11 -1.83
N GLY A 494 4.91 18.89 -1.47
CA GLY A 494 5.80 17.76 -1.21
C GLY A 494 6.75 17.97 -0.01
N PRO A 495 7.77 17.08 0.15
CA PRO A 495 8.07 15.91 -0.67
C PRO A 495 7.02 14.80 -0.52
N TYR A 496 6.57 14.19 -1.60
CA TYR A 496 5.55 13.14 -1.56
C TYR A 496 6.14 11.77 -1.16
N PRO A 497 5.43 10.94 -0.38
CA PRO A 497 5.86 9.56 -0.11
C PRO A 497 6.08 8.79 -1.40
N ASN A 498 6.92 7.77 -1.39
CA ASN A 498 7.19 6.89 -2.52
C ASN A 498 6.60 5.49 -2.37
N ARG A 499 5.81 5.22 -1.32
CA ARG A 499 5.22 3.90 -1.02
C ARG A 499 4.61 3.19 -2.22
N PHE A 500 3.85 3.89 -3.06
CA PHE A 500 3.22 3.31 -4.24
C PHE A 500 3.80 3.80 -5.58
N PHE A 501 4.97 4.43 -5.55
CA PHE A 501 5.82 4.56 -6.73
C PHE A 501 6.57 3.24 -6.97
N MET A 502 6.32 2.57 -8.09
CA MET A 502 6.86 1.23 -8.37
C MET A 502 6.42 0.16 -7.35
N GLY A 503 5.23 0.30 -6.78
CA GLY A 503 4.71 -0.64 -5.80
C GLY A 503 3.21 -0.56 -5.65
N LEU A 504 2.62 -1.66 -5.19
CA LEU A 504 1.18 -1.77 -4.91
C LEU A 504 0.98 -2.57 -3.63
N ALA A 505 0.06 -2.15 -2.77
CA ALA A 505 -0.38 -2.96 -1.62
C ALA A 505 -1.26 -4.13 -2.05
N TRP A 506 -1.37 -5.16 -1.21
CA TRP A 506 -2.11 -6.41 -1.50
C TRP A 506 -3.58 -6.19 -1.94
N TYR A 507 -4.23 -5.12 -1.49
CA TYR A 507 -5.65 -4.88 -1.74
C TYR A 507 -6.01 -4.38 -3.15
N HIS A 508 -5.03 -4.19 -4.04
CA HIS A 508 -5.25 -3.83 -5.44
C HIS A 508 -5.54 -5.08 -6.28
N THR A 509 -6.71 -5.15 -6.91
CA THR A 509 -7.03 -6.22 -7.87
C THR A 509 -6.78 -5.78 -9.29
N GLU A 510 -5.89 -6.48 -9.99
CA GLU A 510 -5.54 -6.20 -11.38
C GLU A 510 -6.56 -6.89 -12.30
N ILE A 511 -7.45 -6.09 -12.88
CA ILE A 511 -8.51 -6.56 -13.79
C ILE A 511 -8.40 -5.77 -15.08
N ALA A 512 -8.39 -6.46 -16.22
CA ALA A 512 -8.33 -5.85 -17.55
C ALA A 512 -7.19 -4.84 -17.78
N LYS A 513 -6.18 -5.22 -18.55
CA LYS A 513 -5.10 -4.34 -19.04
C LYS A 513 -5.18 -4.27 -20.56
N ASP A 514 -5.35 -3.11 -21.19
CA ASP A 514 -5.48 -2.97 -22.66
C ASP A 514 -6.82 -3.42 -23.26
N ILE A 515 -7.77 -3.92 -22.46
CA ILE A 515 -9.15 -4.17 -22.88
C ILE A 515 -10.13 -3.41 -21.97
N PRO A 516 -11.34 -3.06 -22.45
CA PRO A 516 -12.38 -2.55 -21.57
C PRO A 516 -12.75 -3.60 -20.54
N PHE A 517 -12.94 -3.17 -19.29
CA PHE A 517 -13.48 -4.03 -18.25
C PHE A 517 -14.86 -4.58 -18.61
N GLU A 518 -15.71 -3.76 -19.21
CA GLU A 518 -17.06 -4.15 -19.59
C GLU A 518 -17.43 -3.55 -20.93
N ARG A 519 -18.07 -4.36 -21.78
CA ARG A 519 -18.56 -3.95 -23.09
C ARG A 519 -19.79 -4.76 -23.48
N MET A 520 -20.73 -4.11 -24.13
CA MET A 520 -21.92 -4.76 -24.69
C MET A 520 -21.89 -4.70 -26.22
N LEU A 521 -22.22 -5.82 -26.87
CA LEU A 521 -22.49 -5.89 -28.29
C LEU A 521 -23.97 -6.22 -28.50
N SER A 522 -24.63 -5.59 -29.47
CA SER A 522 -25.99 -5.95 -29.92
C SER A 522 -25.91 -6.26 -31.40
N GLU A 523 -26.42 -7.42 -31.81
CA GLU A 523 -26.36 -7.89 -33.20
C GLU A 523 -24.92 -7.85 -33.77
N GLY A 524 -23.92 -8.12 -32.92
CA GLY A 524 -22.50 -8.12 -33.27
C GLY A 524 -21.84 -6.73 -33.37
N GLN A 525 -22.56 -5.65 -33.09
CA GLN A 525 -22.02 -4.28 -33.10
C GLN A 525 -21.90 -3.72 -31.67
N PRO A 526 -20.85 -2.94 -31.34
CA PRO A 526 -20.73 -2.30 -30.04
C PRO A 526 -21.92 -1.37 -29.75
N VAL A 527 -22.53 -1.55 -28.57
CA VAL A 527 -23.53 -0.61 -28.07
C VAL A 527 -22.81 0.61 -27.51
N LEU A 528 -23.02 1.77 -28.13
CA LEU A 528 -22.37 3.01 -27.72
C LEU A 528 -23.03 3.56 -26.45
N LYS A 529 -22.23 4.14 -25.56
CA LYS A 529 -22.73 4.82 -24.34
C LYS A 529 -23.76 5.92 -24.66
N THR A 530 -23.63 6.58 -25.81
CA THR A 530 -24.57 7.60 -26.31
C THR A 530 -25.92 7.02 -26.73
N GLN A 531 -25.97 5.73 -27.05
CA GLN A 531 -27.21 5.03 -27.35
C GLN A 531 -27.85 4.60 -26.04
N VAL A 532 -27.10 3.84 -25.22
CA VAL A 532 -27.57 3.28 -23.94
C VAL A 532 -26.38 3.10 -23.00
N PRO A 533 -26.30 3.87 -21.91
CA PRO A 533 -25.33 3.64 -20.84
C PRO A 533 -25.59 2.29 -20.14
N ILE A 534 -24.53 1.56 -19.80
CA ILE A 534 -24.67 0.30 -19.04
C ILE A 534 -25.33 0.55 -17.67
N GLY A 535 -24.98 1.65 -16.98
CA GLY A 535 -25.59 2.01 -15.71
C GLY A 535 -27.08 2.38 -15.78
N ASP A 536 -27.64 2.59 -16.98
CA ASP A 536 -29.09 2.75 -17.17
C ASP A 536 -29.79 1.40 -17.37
N LEU A 537 -29.03 0.32 -17.58
CA LEU A 537 -29.51 -1.03 -17.82
C LEU A 537 -29.36 -1.95 -16.61
N ALA A 538 -28.33 -1.76 -15.81
CA ALA A 538 -27.99 -2.66 -14.73
C ALA A 538 -27.34 -1.93 -13.54
N ILE A 539 -27.51 -2.53 -12.38
CA ILE A 539 -26.84 -2.16 -11.14
C ILE A 539 -25.72 -3.19 -10.91
N ASN A 540 -24.49 -2.70 -10.72
CA ASN A 540 -23.37 -3.57 -10.41
C ASN A 540 -23.24 -3.76 -8.90
N HIS A 541 -23.06 -5.00 -8.47
CA HIS A 541 -22.80 -5.42 -7.10
C HIS A 541 -21.38 -5.97 -7.02
N VAL A 542 -20.56 -5.37 -6.16
CA VAL A 542 -19.16 -5.78 -5.98
C VAL A 542 -18.91 -6.08 -4.52
N GLN A 543 -18.36 -7.26 -4.25
CA GLN A 543 -18.11 -7.73 -2.89
C GLN A 543 -16.79 -8.46 -2.79
N PHE A 544 -16.07 -8.21 -1.71
CA PHE A 544 -14.86 -8.91 -1.32
C PHE A 544 -15.07 -9.73 -0.05
N ILE A 545 -14.35 -10.85 0.08
CA ILE A 545 -14.20 -11.57 1.34
C ILE A 545 -12.73 -11.95 1.51
N ILE A 546 -12.12 -11.59 2.64
CA ILE A 546 -10.76 -12.02 2.97
C ILE A 546 -10.83 -13.40 3.62
N LEU A 547 -10.33 -14.42 2.92
CA LEU A 547 -10.41 -15.81 3.34
C LEU A 547 -9.21 -16.19 4.22
N GLU A 548 -8.00 -15.83 3.79
CA GLU A 548 -6.74 -16.24 4.44
C GLU A 548 -5.64 -15.19 4.27
N GLU A 549 -4.72 -15.13 5.22
CA GLU A 549 -3.45 -14.42 5.06
C GLU A 549 -2.38 -15.40 4.53
N LEU A 550 -1.60 -14.95 3.58
CA LEU A 550 -0.58 -15.71 2.87
C LEU A 550 0.80 -15.11 3.11
N ALA A 551 1.79 -15.96 3.36
CA ALA A 551 3.19 -15.58 3.22
C ALA A 551 3.62 -15.76 1.76
N PRO A 552 4.40 -14.84 1.17
CA PRO A 552 5.02 -15.08 -0.13
C PRO A 552 5.95 -16.30 -0.04
N LYS A 553 5.96 -17.10 -1.11
CA LYS A 553 6.81 -18.30 -1.22
C LYS A 553 8.14 -17.94 -1.86
N ASP A 554 9.16 -18.73 -1.54
CA ASP A 554 10.48 -18.68 -2.18
C ASP A 554 10.46 -19.11 -3.66
#